data_AF-A0A533S521-F1
#
_entry.id   AF-A0A533S521-F1
#
_cell.length_a   1.000
_cell.length_b   1.000
_cell.length_c   1.000
_cell.angle_alpha   90.00
_cell.angle_beta   90.00
_cell.angle_gamma   90.00
#
_symmetry.space_group_name_H-M   'P 1'
#
loop_
_entity.id
_entity.type
_entity.pdbx_description
1 polymer ?
#
loop_
_entity_poly.entity_id
_entity_poly.type
_entity_poly.pdbx_seq_one_letter_code
_entity_poly.pdbx_strand_id
1 'polypeptide(L)'
;MAKKFPQYLSQPFQVLWFESDDIVLFLLSIIVAHATGGFFWLLPVFSPVVSTRIKRNFPRGFGKHVLYFLGIVKIKGSPDAFVKEFVE
;
A
#
# COMPACT_ATOMS: atom_id res chain seq x y z
N MET A 1 -10.66 15.23 23.90
CA MET A 1 -10.83 13.76 23.78
C MET A 1 -9.45 13.17 23.50
N ALA A 2 -8.89 12.39 24.43
CA ALA A 2 -7.56 11.79 24.26
C ALA A 2 -7.54 10.89 23.01
N LYS A 3 -6.79 11.28 21.98
CA LYS A 3 -6.58 10.43 20.80
C LYS A 3 -5.50 9.42 21.13
N LYS A 4 -5.87 8.12 21.11
CA LYS A 4 -4.92 7.03 21.30
C LYS A 4 -3.96 7.00 20.12
N PHE A 5 -2.66 7.08 20.39
CA PHE A 5 -1.64 6.95 19.36
C PHE A 5 -1.75 5.57 18.69
N PRO A 6 -1.64 5.47 17.36
CA PRO A 6 -1.68 4.18 16.68
C PRO A 6 -0.44 3.38 17.05
N GLN A 7 -0.65 2.40 17.92
CA GLN A 7 0.23 1.27 18.01
C GLN A 7 0.03 0.47 16.71
N TYR A 8 1.11 0.01 16.05
CA TYR A 8 1.12 -0.81 14.83
C TYR A 8 1.19 -0.11 13.45
N LEU A 9 1.60 1.17 13.39
CA LEU A 9 1.96 1.82 12.11
C LEU A 9 3.04 1.06 11.32
N SER A 10 3.98 0.42 12.02
CA SER A 10 5.11 -0.32 11.45
C SER A 10 4.88 -1.83 11.32
N GLN A 11 3.66 -2.33 11.59
CA GLN A 11 3.46 -3.78 11.57
C GLN A 11 3.60 -4.35 10.14
N PRO A 12 4.42 -5.40 9.97
CA PRO A 12 4.66 -6.00 8.67
C PRO A 12 3.42 -6.80 8.24
N PHE A 13 2.56 -6.19 7.43
CA PHE A 13 1.54 -6.93 6.67
C PHE A 13 2.19 -7.51 5.40
N GLN A 14 3.04 -8.52 5.60
CA GLN A 14 3.76 -9.22 4.54
C GLN A 14 3.30 -10.67 4.47
N VAL A 15 2.83 -11.10 3.30
CA VAL A 15 2.47 -12.50 3.03
C VAL A 15 3.46 -13.03 2.00
N LEU A 16 4.27 -14.03 2.39
CA LEU A 16 5.15 -14.75 1.45
C LEU A 16 6.11 -13.82 0.64
N TRP A 17 6.76 -12.87 1.32
CA TRP A 17 7.60 -11.79 0.74
C TRP A 17 6.88 -10.63 0.04
N PHE A 18 5.56 -10.71 -0.16
CA PHE A 18 4.78 -9.64 -0.78
C PHE A 18 4.09 -8.75 0.26
N GLU A 19 4.19 -7.44 0.08
CA GLU A 19 3.37 -6.48 0.83
C GLU A 19 1.96 -6.42 0.25
N SER A 20 1.00 -5.88 1.01
CA SER A 20 -0.40 -5.75 0.56
C SER A 20 -0.54 -5.06 -0.79
N ASP A 21 0.29 -4.05 -1.04
CA ASP A 21 0.29 -3.29 -2.29
C ASP A 21 0.75 -4.14 -3.50
N ASP A 22 1.68 -5.07 -3.29
CA ASP A 22 2.15 -5.98 -4.35
C ASP A 22 1.07 -6.98 -4.74
N ILE A 23 0.30 -7.45 -3.74
CA ILE A 23 -0.86 -8.32 -3.95
C ILE A 23 -1.96 -7.60 -4.72
N VAL A 24 -2.23 -6.33 -4.39
CA VAL A 24 -3.21 -5.52 -5.12
C VAL A 24 -2.80 -5.35 -6.58
N LEU A 25 -1.52 -5.05 -6.86
CA LEU A 25 -1.00 -4.93 -8.22
C LEU A 25 -1.05 -6.25 -8.99
N PHE A 26 -0.79 -7.38 -8.32
CA PHE A 26 -0.96 -8.71 -8.89
C PHE A 26 -2.41 -8.99 -9.28
N LEU A 27 -3.38 -8.68 -8.42
CA LEU A 27 -4.79 -8.85 -8.74
C LEU A 27 -5.25 -7.95 -9.89
N LEU A 28 -4.82 -6.68 -9.90
CA LEU A 28 -5.11 -5.74 -10.97
C LEU A 28 -4.57 -6.21 -12.33
N SER A 29 -3.34 -6.72 -12.34
CA SER A 29 -2.73 -7.25 -13.57
C SER A 29 -3.43 -8.51 -14.08
N ILE A 30 -3.99 -9.36 -13.20
CA ILE A 30 -4.84 -10.47 -13.62
C ILE A 30 -6.11 -9.96 -14.29
N ILE A 31 -6.78 -8.95 -13.73
CA ILE A 31 -8.00 -8.37 -14.32
C ILE A 31 -7.71 -7.83 -15.72
N VAL A 32 -6.60 -7.10 -15.88
CA VAL A 32 -6.16 -6.58 -17.19
C VAL A 32 -5.81 -7.72 -18.15
N ALA A 33 -5.06 -8.72 -17.69
CA ALA A 33 -4.72 -9.88 -18.51
C ALA A 33 -5.96 -10.64 -19.00
N HIS A 34 -6.99 -10.73 -18.16
CA HIS A 34 -8.25 -11.38 -18.52
C HIS A 34 -9.08 -10.55 -19.51
N ALA A 35 -9.08 -9.22 -19.36
CA ALA A 35 -9.81 -8.31 -20.24
C ALA A 35 -9.20 -8.23 -21.66
N THR A 36 -7.87 -8.18 -21.77
CA THR A 36 -7.18 -7.98 -23.05
C THR A 36 -6.70 -9.29 -23.68
N GLY A 37 -6.42 -10.32 -22.88
CA GLY A 37 -5.85 -11.59 -23.33
C GLY A 37 -4.42 -11.50 -23.89
N GLY A 38 -3.92 -12.61 -24.41
CA GLY A 38 -2.65 -12.67 -25.16
C GLY A 38 -1.39 -12.35 -24.31
N PHE A 39 -0.52 -11.48 -24.84
CA PHE A 39 0.76 -11.12 -24.22
C PHE A 39 0.61 -10.49 -22.82
N PHE A 40 -0.57 -9.94 -22.51
CA PHE A 40 -0.85 -9.34 -21.20
C PHE A 40 -0.84 -10.34 -20.03
N TRP A 41 -0.88 -11.65 -20.30
CA TRP A 41 -0.67 -12.70 -19.29
C TRP A 41 0.73 -12.72 -18.68
N LEU A 42 1.69 -11.98 -19.25
CA LEU A 42 2.99 -11.78 -18.62
C LEU A 42 2.92 -10.75 -17.48
N LEU A 43 1.94 -9.84 -17.48
CA LEU A 43 1.83 -8.79 -16.46
C LEU A 43 1.70 -9.33 -15.03
N PRO A 44 0.90 -10.36 -14.71
CA PRO A 44 0.85 -10.93 -13.37
C PRO A 44 2.19 -11.45 -12.85
N VAL A 45 3.09 -11.87 -13.73
CA VAL A 45 4.44 -12.32 -13.33
C VAL A 45 5.36 -11.13 -13.13
N PHE A 46 5.34 -10.16 -14.05
CA PHE A 46 6.24 -9.00 -14.00
C PHE A 46 5.82 -7.95 -12.95
N SER A 47 4.53 -7.71 -12.74
CA SER A 47 4.05 -6.63 -11.86
C SER A 47 4.53 -6.78 -10.41
N PRO A 48 4.41 -7.94 -9.73
CA PRO A 48 4.90 -8.05 -8.36
C PRO A 48 6.43 -7.99 -8.32
N VAL A 49 7.15 -8.60 -9.29
CA VAL A 49 8.63 -8.57 -9.33
C VAL A 49 9.17 -7.14 -9.47
N VAL A 50 8.59 -6.36 -10.39
CA VAL A 50 8.97 -4.96 -10.60
C VAL A 50 8.59 -4.12 -9.38
N SER A 51 7.41 -4.34 -8.82
CA SER A 51 6.91 -3.60 -7.65
C SER A 51 7.79 -3.85 -6.41
N THR A 52 8.13 -5.09 -6.12
CA THR A 52 9.04 -5.45 -5.02
C THR A 52 10.45 -4.88 -5.25
N ARG A 53 10.96 -4.88 -6.49
CA ARG A 53 12.27 -4.27 -6.80
C ARG A 53 12.28 -2.76 -6.58
N ILE A 54 11.25 -2.03 -7.05
CA ILE A 54 11.16 -0.58 -6.88
C ILE A 54 11.00 -0.24 -5.39
N LYS A 55 10.15 -0.98 -4.68
CA LYS A 55 9.87 -0.74 -3.26
C LYS A 55 11.00 -1.11 -2.31
N ARG A 56 12.02 -1.88 -2.74
CA ARG A 56 13.21 -2.17 -1.90
C ARG A 56 13.93 -0.91 -1.40
N ASN A 57 13.80 0.21 -2.09
CA ASN A 57 14.42 1.49 -1.67
C ASN A 57 13.52 2.36 -0.79
N PHE A 58 12.26 1.96 -0.56
CA PHE A 58 11.29 2.73 0.20
C PHE A 58 11.00 2.09 1.56
N PRO A 59 10.68 2.90 2.59
CA PRO A 59 10.24 2.39 3.88
C PRO A 59 8.95 1.57 3.72
N ARG A 60 8.85 0.47 4.46
CA ARG A 60 7.70 -0.46 4.43
C ARG A 60 6.38 0.27 4.65
N GLY A 61 5.34 -0.14 3.92
CA GLY A 61 4.02 0.52 4.01
C GLY A 61 3.93 1.88 3.30
N PHE A 62 4.89 2.21 2.43
CA PHE A 62 4.91 3.45 1.66
C PHE A 62 3.58 3.75 0.96
N GLY A 63 2.93 2.77 0.33
CA GLY A 63 1.65 2.97 -0.36
C GLY A 63 0.55 3.43 0.59
N LYS A 64 0.42 2.79 1.77
CA LYS A 64 -0.55 3.22 2.80
C LYS A 64 -0.24 4.63 3.32
N HIS A 65 1.03 4.99 3.46
CA HIS A 65 1.44 6.33 3.86
C HIS A 65 1.12 7.38 2.79
N VAL A 66 1.36 7.08 1.51
CA VAL A 66 0.98 7.95 0.38
C VAL A 66 -0.54 8.14 0.37
N LEU A 67 -1.32 7.06 0.49
CA LEU A 67 -2.79 7.13 0.54
C LEU A 67 -3.30 7.92 1.75
N TYR A 68 -2.61 7.81 2.88
CA TYR A 68 -2.90 8.59 4.07
C TYR A 68 -2.59 10.08 3.89
N PHE A 69 -1.44 10.43 3.30
CA PHE A 69 -1.10 11.82 2.95
C PHE A 69 -2.08 12.41 1.93
N LEU A 70 -2.57 11.60 1.00
CA LEU A 70 -3.60 11.99 0.04
C LEU A 70 -5.00 12.09 0.68
N GLY A 71 -5.16 11.66 1.94
CA GLY A 71 -6.45 11.66 2.65
C GLY A 71 -7.43 10.57 2.25
N ILE A 72 -7.00 9.60 1.44
CA ILE A 72 -7.82 8.50 0.92
C ILE A 72 -8.02 7.43 2.00
N VAL A 73 -6.99 7.19 2.81
CA VAL A 73 -7.01 6.17 3.86
C VAL A 73 -6.79 6.81 5.22
N LYS A 74 -7.68 6.54 6.17
CA LYS A 74 -7.48 6.94 7.58
C LYS A 74 -6.73 5.85 8.33
N ILE A 75 -5.59 6.20 8.92
CA ILE A 75 -4.89 5.30 9.83
C ILE A 75 -5.57 5.38 11.19
N LYS A 76 -6.09 4.25 11.68
CA LYS A 76 -6.85 4.18 12.93
C LYS A 76 -5.98 4.63 14.11
N GLY A 77 -6.39 5.70 14.79
CA GLY A 77 -5.64 6.30 15.90
C GLY A 77 -4.73 7.46 15.49
N SER A 78 -4.52 7.67 14.18
CA SER A 78 -3.76 8.82 13.71
C SER A 78 -4.69 10.02 13.53
N PRO A 79 -4.22 11.24 13.83
CA PRO A 79 -4.92 12.46 13.42
C PRO A 79 -4.98 12.52 11.88
N ASP A 80 -6.07 13.01 11.27
CA ASP A 80 -6.14 13.11 9.81
C ASP A 80 -4.94 13.91 9.24
N ALA A 81 -4.48 13.56 8.03
CA ALA A 81 -3.32 14.21 7.40
C ALA A 81 -3.48 15.74 7.22
N PHE A 82 -4.71 16.24 7.26
CA PHE A 82 -5.03 17.67 7.14
C PHE A 82 -5.20 18.40 8.48
N VAL A 83 -5.07 17.70 9.61
CA VAL A 83 -5.14 18.33 10.94
C VAL A 83 -3.88 19.15 11.15
N LYS A 84 -4.02 20.48 11.19
CA LYS A 84 -2.91 21.44 11.38
C LYS A 84 -2.71 21.88 12.82
N GLU A 85 -3.72 21.69 13.67
CA GLU A 85 -3.69 22.12 15.05
C GLU A 85 -3.66 20.90 15.97
N PHE A 86 -2.59 20.82 16.75
CA PHE A 86 -2.42 19.85 17.82
C PHE A 86 -2.46 20.64 19.13
N VAL A 87 -3.49 20.39 19.94
CA VAL A 87 -3.57 20.90 21.31
C VAL A 87 -2.93 19.86 22.21
N GLU A 88 -1.94 20.29 23.00
CA GLU A 88 -1.17 19.46 23.93
C GLU A 88 -2.03 18.94 25.10
#